data_AF-A0A251WEG4-F1
#
_entry.id   AF-A0A251WEG4-F1
#
_cell.length_a   1.000
_cell.length_b   1.000
_cell.length_c   1.000
_cell.angle_alpha   90.00
_cell.angle_beta   90.00
_cell.angle_gamma   90.00
#
_symmetry.space_group_name_H-M   'P 1'
#
loop_
_entity.id
_entity.type
_entity.pdbx_description
1 polymer ?
#
loop_
_entity_poly.entity_id
_entity_poly.type
_entity_poly.pdbx_seq_one_letter_code
_entity_poly.pdbx_strand_id
1 'polypeptide(L)'
;MWRPDLTLFHSSEVTLSTEESARPDKQFIEMILPYQEQLYLIASKAKTNATQPEVKTLATQILDQSPQLSLQKEGRLEEVIKNIQTKYREWYKADYKAERLGLANQLAENKSNSTDDRTYLLQMRHNLQVSVKLAYLARDNARHLEIRNWAKGVIDEQAPKITEIQELLSNIPPASSTTPTVIYKPVPGTPAPKPNPQPSQ
;
A
#
# COMPACT_ATOMS: atom_id res chain seq x y z
N MET A 1 -14.25 -4.78 7.29
CA MET A 1 -13.50 -4.22 6.13
C MET A 1 -12.89 -2.90 6.55
N TRP A 2 -11.60 -2.70 6.30
CA TRP A 2 -10.90 -1.44 6.60
C TRP A 2 -11.54 -0.25 5.87
N ARG A 3 -11.66 0.89 6.55
CA ARG A 3 -12.12 2.17 5.96
C ARG A 3 -11.15 3.28 6.36
N PRO A 4 -10.75 4.15 5.41
CA PRO A 4 -9.93 5.31 5.73
C PRO A 4 -10.75 6.35 6.49
N ASP A 5 -10.08 7.11 7.34
CA ASP A 5 -10.62 8.38 7.82
C ASP A 5 -10.56 9.42 6.67
N LEU A 6 -11.73 9.92 6.27
CA LEU A 6 -11.92 10.92 5.22
C LEU A 6 -12.29 12.30 5.79
N THR A 7 -12.31 12.47 7.11
CA THR A 7 -12.72 13.72 7.77
C THR A 7 -11.83 14.91 7.38
N LEU A 8 -10.57 14.65 7.07
CA LEU A 8 -9.63 15.66 6.55
C LEU A 8 -9.91 16.12 5.10
N PHE A 9 -10.86 15.50 4.39
CA PHE A 9 -11.18 15.83 2.98
C PHE A 9 -12.58 16.43 2.81
N HIS A 10 -13.36 16.53 3.89
CA HIS A 10 -14.68 17.17 3.88
C HIS A 10 -14.58 18.55 4.52
N SER A 11 -14.14 19.54 3.75
CA SER A 11 -14.32 20.94 4.10
C SER A 11 -14.38 21.73 2.81
N SER A 12 -15.59 21.92 2.30
CA SER A 12 -16.15 23.16 1.72
C SER A 12 -17.28 22.81 0.74
N GLU A 13 -18.52 23.19 1.05
CA GLU A 13 -19.57 23.32 0.05
C GLU A 13 -19.21 24.49 -0.88
N VAL A 14 -18.50 24.21 -1.96
CA VAL A 14 -18.22 25.16 -3.03
C VAL A 14 -18.79 24.55 -4.31
N THR A 15 -19.63 25.30 -5.02
CA THR A 15 -20.02 24.96 -6.40
C THR A 15 -18.76 25.05 -7.26
N LEU A 16 -18.11 23.90 -7.46
CA LEU A 16 -16.87 23.78 -8.22
C LEU A 16 -17.13 24.03 -9.71
N SER A 17 -16.21 24.72 -10.37
CA SER A 17 -16.21 24.85 -11.83
C SER A 17 -16.12 23.47 -12.52
N THR A 18 -16.48 23.37 -13.81
CA THR A 18 -16.39 22.12 -14.59
C THR A 18 -14.98 21.50 -14.52
N GLU A 19 -13.94 22.33 -14.44
CA GLU A 19 -12.53 21.93 -14.35
C GLU A 19 -12.14 21.44 -12.94
N GLU A 20 -12.69 22.06 -11.88
CA GLU A 20 -12.49 21.61 -10.50
C GLU A 20 -13.28 20.35 -10.15
N SER A 21 -14.47 20.16 -10.73
CA SER A 21 -15.27 18.93 -10.58
C SER A 21 -14.62 17.70 -11.21
N ALA A 22 -13.70 17.90 -12.18
CA ALA A 22 -12.99 16.82 -12.87
C ALA A 22 -11.64 16.47 -12.20
N ARG A 23 -11.25 17.20 -11.14
CA ARG A 23 -10.04 16.94 -10.35
C ARG A 23 -10.01 15.54 -9.72
N PRO A 24 -11.10 14.99 -9.16
CA PRO A 24 -11.05 13.67 -8.52
C PRO A 24 -10.69 12.55 -9.50
N ASP A 25 -11.24 12.59 -10.72
CA ASP A 25 -10.94 11.65 -11.79
C ASP A 25 -9.46 11.73 -12.21
N LYS A 26 -9.00 12.95 -12.50
CA LYS A 26 -7.62 13.21 -12.93
C LYS A 26 -6.61 12.80 -11.86
N GLN A 27 -6.85 13.23 -10.62
CA GLN A 27 -6.02 12.90 -9.47
C GLN A 27 -6.01 11.39 -9.20
N PHE A 28 -7.15 10.72 -9.31
CA PHE A 28 -7.21 9.27 -9.15
C PHE A 28 -6.37 8.56 -10.22
N ILE A 29 -6.57 8.88 -11.50
CA ILE A 29 -5.82 8.26 -12.61
C ILE A 29 -4.32 8.48 -12.46
N GLU A 30 -3.90 9.71 -12.19
CA GLU A 30 -2.48 10.09 -12.07
C GLU A 30 -1.79 9.45 -10.87
N MET A 31 -2.53 9.24 -9.77
CA MET A 31 -1.95 8.71 -8.55
C MET A 31 -2.12 7.20 -8.39
N ILE A 32 -3.18 6.56 -8.91
CA ILE A 32 -3.44 5.15 -8.61
C ILE A 32 -2.45 4.21 -9.30
N LEU A 33 -2.09 4.51 -10.56
CA LEU A 33 -1.16 3.71 -11.35
C LEU A 33 0.21 3.54 -10.68
N PRO A 34 0.89 4.61 -10.22
CA PRO A 34 2.17 4.46 -9.54
C PRO A 34 2.09 3.58 -8.28
N TYR A 35 1.08 3.78 -7.41
CA TYR A 35 0.96 2.93 -6.21
C TYR A 35 0.71 1.46 -6.52
N GLN A 36 0.00 1.16 -7.62
CA GLN A 36 -0.16 -0.22 -8.08
C GLN A 36 1.15 -0.82 -8.60
N GLU A 37 1.93 -0.09 -9.41
CA GLU A 37 3.26 -0.54 -9.86
C GLU A 37 4.18 -0.86 -8.67
N GLN A 38 4.16 0.01 -7.66
CA GLN A 38 4.95 -0.20 -6.44
C GLN A 38 4.47 -1.42 -5.64
N LEU A 39 3.15 -1.59 -5.48
CA LEU A 39 2.58 -2.75 -4.81
C LEU A 39 2.97 -4.06 -5.50
N TYR A 40 2.95 -4.10 -6.84
CA TYR A 40 3.43 -5.25 -7.61
C TYR A 40 4.88 -5.61 -7.29
N LEU A 41 5.76 -4.61 -7.27
CA LEU A 41 7.18 -4.82 -7.00
C LEU A 41 7.40 -5.37 -5.58
N ILE A 42 6.73 -4.80 -4.58
CA ILE A 42 6.84 -5.25 -3.19
C ILE A 42 6.31 -6.68 -3.05
N ALA A 43 5.14 -6.98 -3.63
CA ALA A 43 4.56 -8.31 -3.57
C ALA A 43 5.36 -9.35 -4.34
N SER A 44 5.94 -9.00 -5.49
CA SER A 44 6.84 -9.89 -6.24
C SER A 44 8.10 -10.23 -5.45
N LYS A 45 8.68 -9.24 -4.76
CA LYS A 45 9.82 -9.48 -3.86
C LYS A 45 9.44 -10.36 -2.67
N ALA A 46 8.33 -10.06 -2.00
CA ALA A 46 7.87 -10.82 -0.85
C ALA A 46 7.54 -12.28 -1.21
N LYS A 47 6.88 -12.52 -2.35
CA LYS A 47 6.59 -13.87 -2.86
C LYS A 47 7.85 -14.73 -2.96
N THR A 48 8.96 -14.15 -3.41
CA THR A 48 10.24 -14.86 -3.59
C THR A 48 11.06 -14.93 -2.30
N ASN A 49 11.16 -13.81 -1.57
CA ASN A 49 12.18 -13.60 -0.55
C ASN A 49 11.67 -13.65 0.90
N ALA A 50 10.36 -13.57 1.13
CA ALA A 50 9.83 -13.67 2.49
C ALA A 50 10.21 -15.01 3.13
N THR A 51 10.31 -15.04 4.44
CA THR A 51 10.68 -16.22 5.22
C THR A 51 9.46 -16.97 5.73
N GLN A 52 8.39 -16.24 6.07
CA GLN A 52 7.13 -16.80 6.55
C GLN A 52 6.21 -17.20 5.38
N PRO A 53 5.65 -18.41 5.40
CA PRO A 53 4.76 -18.90 4.34
C PRO A 53 3.48 -18.07 4.21
N GLU A 54 2.98 -17.50 5.31
CA GLU A 54 1.79 -16.64 5.32
C GLU A 54 2.04 -15.34 4.54
N VAL A 55 3.25 -14.77 4.63
CA VAL A 55 3.63 -13.55 3.90
C VAL A 55 3.76 -13.83 2.41
N LYS A 56 4.33 -14.98 2.01
CA LYS A 56 4.34 -15.41 0.60
C LYS A 56 2.94 -15.64 0.04
N THR A 57 2.07 -16.22 0.86
CA THR A 57 0.67 -16.50 0.49
C THR A 57 -0.08 -15.19 0.24
N LEU A 58 -0.01 -14.24 1.18
CA LEU A 58 -0.59 -12.91 1.01
C LEU A 58 -0.02 -12.21 -0.24
N ALA A 59 1.30 -12.23 -0.43
CA ALA A 59 1.95 -11.63 -1.59
C ALA A 59 1.42 -12.20 -2.91
N THR A 60 1.22 -13.53 -2.96
CA THR A 60 0.65 -14.22 -4.12
C THR A 60 -0.79 -13.78 -4.38
N GLN A 61 -1.62 -13.72 -3.34
CA GLN A 61 -3.01 -13.26 -3.45
C GLN A 61 -3.09 -11.80 -3.93
N ILE A 62 -2.26 -10.89 -3.41
CA ILE A 62 -2.20 -9.50 -3.88
C ILE A 62 -1.90 -9.43 -5.37
N LEU A 63 -0.96 -10.26 -5.84
CA LEU A 63 -0.57 -10.30 -7.25
C LEU A 63 -1.64 -10.96 -8.14
N ASP A 64 -2.49 -11.85 -7.61
CA ASP A 64 -3.53 -12.56 -8.37
C ASP A 64 -4.87 -11.81 -8.39
N GLN A 65 -5.18 -11.06 -7.34
CA GLN A 65 -6.52 -10.48 -7.10
C GLN A 65 -6.68 -9.04 -7.58
N SER A 66 -5.61 -8.34 -7.94
CA SER A 66 -5.72 -6.98 -8.48
C SER A 66 -5.79 -7.06 -10.00
N PRO A 67 -6.93 -6.76 -10.67
CA PRO A 67 -7.10 -6.87 -12.11
C PRO A 67 -6.02 -6.14 -12.88
N GLN A 68 -5.55 -5.01 -12.37
CA GLN A 68 -4.48 -4.23 -12.99
C GLN A 68 -3.12 -4.93 -12.88
N LEU A 69 -2.86 -5.62 -11.76
CA LEU A 69 -1.65 -6.44 -11.56
C LEU A 69 -1.72 -7.77 -12.32
N SER A 70 -2.91 -8.38 -12.41
CA SER A 70 -3.17 -9.56 -13.22
C SER A 70 -2.97 -9.25 -14.70
N LEU A 71 -3.43 -8.09 -15.17
CA LEU A 71 -3.15 -7.59 -16.52
C LEU A 71 -1.66 -7.29 -16.73
N GLN A 72 -0.90 -6.93 -15.68
CA GLN A 72 0.57 -6.80 -15.77
C GLN A 72 1.25 -8.17 -15.94
N LYS A 73 0.82 -9.20 -15.19
CA LYS A 73 1.31 -10.58 -15.39
C LYS A 73 1.01 -11.12 -16.79
N GLU A 74 -0.12 -10.73 -17.36
CA GLU A 74 -0.57 -11.14 -18.69
C GLU A 74 0.00 -10.29 -19.83
N GLY A 75 0.84 -9.27 -19.54
CA GLY A 75 1.41 -8.38 -20.56
C GLY A 75 0.41 -7.37 -21.16
N ARG A 76 -0.75 -7.19 -20.52
CA ARG A 76 -1.87 -6.33 -20.96
C ARG A 76 -1.92 -4.97 -20.28
N LEU A 77 -0.99 -4.67 -19.38
CA LEU A 77 -0.93 -3.38 -18.68
C LEU A 77 -0.80 -2.20 -19.66
N GLU A 78 -0.07 -2.38 -20.77
CA GLU A 78 0.06 -1.35 -21.81
C GLU A 78 -1.29 -1.00 -22.45
N GLU A 79 -2.18 -1.98 -22.64
CA GLU A 79 -3.53 -1.77 -23.19
C GLU A 79 -4.38 -0.94 -22.23
N VAL A 80 -4.31 -1.24 -20.92
CA VAL A 80 -5.01 -0.48 -19.88
C VAL A 80 -4.49 0.94 -19.81
N ILE A 81 -3.16 1.13 -19.80
CA ILE A 81 -2.54 2.45 -19.80
C ILE A 81 -2.95 3.21 -21.06
N LYS A 82 -2.93 2.57 -22.23
CA LYS A 82 -3.35 3.19 -23.49
C LYS A 82 -4.82 3.60 -23.47
N ASN A 83 -5.71 2.75 -22.94
CA ASN A 83 -7.12 3.07 -22.78
C ASN A 83 -7.31 4.28 -21.83
N ILE A 84 -6.60 4.30 -20.70
CA ILE A 84 -6.60 5.42 -19.76
C ILE A 84 -6.08 6.70 -20.44
N GLN A 85 -4.97 6.64 -21.17
CA GLN A 85 -4.40 7.77 -21.91
C GLN A 85 -5.35 8.29 -22.98
N THR A 86 -6.03 7.40 -23.71
CA THR A 86 -7.03 7.76 -24.72
C THR A 86 -8.21 8.47 -24.07
N LYS A 87 -8.82 7.88 -23.03
CA LYS A 87 -9.92 8.52 -22.29
C LYS A 87 -9.50 9.83 -21.65
N TYR A 88 -8.29 9.90 -21.12
CA TYR A 88 -7.72 11.13 -20.53
C TYR A 88 -7.60 12.24 -21.58
N ARG A 89 -7.08 11.94 -22.78
CA ARG A 89 -7.07 12.89 -23.90
C ARG A 89 -8.48 13.33 -24.31
N GLU A 90 -9.42 12.39 -24.38
CA GLU A 90 -10.79 12.68 -24.76
C GLU A 90 -11.48 13.62 -23.76
N TRP A 91 -11.33 13.35 -22.47
CA TRP A 91 -11.97 14.10 -21.37
C TRP A 91 -11.30 15.43 -21.05
N TYR A 92 -9.96 15.47 -21.02
CA TYR A 92 -9.21 16.64 -20.55
C TYR A 92 -8.56 17.45 -21.66
N LYS A 93 -8.66 17.00 -22.92
CA LYS A 93 -7.98 17.62 -24.07
C LYS A 93 -6.48 17.84 -23.83
N ALA A 94 -5.86 16.95 -23.05
CA ALA A 94 -4.46 16.99 -22.67
C ALA A 94 -3.87 15.58 -22.72
N ASP A 95 -2.56 15.47 -22.99
CA ASP A 95 -1.87 14.20 -22.83
C ASP A 95 -1.68 13.87 -21.36
N TYR A 96 -1.91 12.60 -21.03
CA TYR A 96 -1.57 12.07 -19.72
C TYR A 96 -0.06 12.17 -19.51
N LYS A 97 0.35 13.00 -18.56
CA LYS A 97 1.73 13.05 -18.07
C LYS A 97 1.77 12.29 -16.77
N ALA A 98 2.25 11.04 -16.81
CA ALA A 98 2.69 10.40 -15.58
C ALA A 98 3.85 11.25 -15.04
N GLU A 99 3.63 12.04 -14.00
CA GLU A 99 4.73 12.57 -13.19
C GLU A 99 5.35 11.40 -12.43
N ARG A 100 6.09 10.54 -13.15
CA ARG A 100 6.85 9.43 -12.60
C ARG A 100 7.97 9.91 -11.67
N LEU A 101 8.25 11.22 -11.63
CA LEU A 101 9.34 11.81 -10.86
C LEU A 101 9.19 11.61 -9.35
N GLY A 102 7.97 11.74 -8.80
CA GLY A 102 7.76 11.59 -7.35
C GLY A 102 7.87 10.14 -6.87
N LEU A 103 7.32 9.20 -7.65
CA LEU A 103 7.36 7.78 -7.32
C LEU A 103 8.70 7.13 -7.65
N ALA A 104 9.42 7.54 -8.70
CA ALA A 104 10.77 7.05 -8.97
C ALA A 104 11.71 7.32 -7.78
N ASN A 105 11.55 8.48 -7.13
CA ASN A 105 12.28 8.82 -5.91
C ASN A 105 11.82 7.97 -4.71
N GLN A 106 10.51 7.77 -4.49
CA GLN A 106 10.01 6.87 -3.42
C GLN A 106 10.32 5.38 -3.65
N LEU A 107 10.37 4.91 -4.89
CA LEU A 107 10.81 3.57 -5.28
C LEU A 107 12.32 3.41 -5.09
N ALA A 108 13.09 4.47 -5.34
CA ALA A 108 14.53 4.52 -5.08
C ALA A 108 14.84 4.56 -3.58
N GLU A 109 14.04 5.26 -2.77
CA GLU A 109 14.15 5.30 -1.30
C GLU A 109 13.66 3.99 -0.65
N ASN A 110 12.64 3.32 -1.22
CA ASN A 110 12.21 1.98 -0.84
C ASN A 110 13.17 0.86 -1.32
N LYS A 111 14.42 1.19 -1.69
CA LYS A 111 15.54 0.23 -1.75
C LYS A 111 15.98 -0.22 -0.35
N SER A 112 15.02 -0.53 0.52
CA SER A 112 15.32 -1.46 1.60
C SER A 112 15.55 -2.81 0.94
N ASN A 113 16.81 -3.26 0.89
CA ASN A 113 17.15 -4.64 0.54
C ASN A 113 16.75 -5.62 1.66
N SER A 114 16.04 -5.15 2.68
CA SER A 114 15.53 -5.98 3.75
C SER A 114 14.59 -7.04 3.18
N THR A 115 14.94 -8.29 3.46
CA THR A 115 14.09 -9.47 3.24
C THR A 115 13.23 -9.76 4.47
N ASP A 116 13.20 -8.85 5.46
CA ASP A 116 12.36 -8.99 6.64
C ASP A 116 10.87 -8.88 6.26
N ASP A 117 10.16 -9.97 6.53
CA ASP A 117 8.72 -10.13 6.41
C ASP A 117 7.92 -8.95 6.96
N ARG A 118 8.32 -8.40 8.12
CA ARG A 118 7.64 -7.25 8.71
C ARG A 118 7.78 -6.00 7.83
N THR A 119 8.94 -5.81 7.19
CA THR A 119 9.17 -4.71 6.26
C THR A 119 8.28 -4.83 5.02
N TYR A 120 8.16 -6.05 4.45
CA TYR A 120 7.25 -6.29 3.32
C TYR A 120 5.80 -5.94 3.68
N LEU A 121 5.33 -6.43 4.83
CA LEU A 121 3.97 -6.18 5.30
C LEU A 121 3.69 -4.69 5.53
N LEU A 122 4.62 -3.95 6.15
CA LEU A 122 4.47 -2.51 6.37
C LEU A 122 4.40 -1.73 5.05
N GLN A 123 5.24 -2.07 4.08
CA GLN A 123 5.27 -1.42 2.76
C GLN A 123 4.00 -1.72 1.96
N MET A 124 3.54 -2.98 1.94
CA MET A 124 2.27 -3.37 1.32
C MET A 124 1.11 -2.62 1.95
N ARG A 125 1.03 -2.59 3.29
CA ARG A 125 -0.05 -1.90 4.01
C ARG A 125 -0.12 -0.43 3.64
N HIS A 126 1.02 0.26 3.62
CA HIS A 126 1.07 1.68 3.25
C HIS A 126 0.56 1.91 1.82
N ASN A 127 1.04 1.13 0.85
CA ASN A 127 0.62 1.24 -0.56
C ASN A 127 -0.89 1.00 -0.73
N LEU A 128 -1.41 -0.05 -0.09
CA LEU A 128 -2.83 -0.37 -0.10
C LEU A 128 -3.67 0.73 0.57
N GLN A 129 -3.22 1.27 1.71
CA GLN A 129 -3.93 2.35 2.41
C GLN A 129 -4.05 3.62 1.56
N VAL A 130 -2.98 4.02 0.87
CA VAL A 130 -3.02 5.19 -0.02
C VAL A 130 -3.92 4.92 -1.22
N SER A 131 -3.79 3.75 -1.86
CA SER A 131 -4.62 3.36 -3.00
C SER A 131 -6.11 3.31 -2.66
N VAL A 132 -6.47 2.69 -1.54
CA VAL A 132 -7.86 2.63 -1.06
C VAL A 132 -8.39 4.03 -0.74
N LYS A 133 -7.58 4.89 -0.10
CA LYS A 133 -7.98 6.28 0.19
C LYS A 133 -8.27 7.08 -1.08
N LEU A 134 -7.40 7.00 -2.09
CA LEU A 134 -7.63 7.61 -3.40
C LEU A 134 -8.91 7.08 -4.05
N ALA A 135 -9.15 5.77 -3.92
CA ALA A 135 -10.34 5.13 -4.46
C ALA A 135 -11.63 5.57 -3.73
N TYR A 136 -11.63 5.76 -2.41
CA TYR A 136 -12.78 6.33 -1.71
C TYR A 136 -13.10 7.75 -2.21
N LEU A 137 -12.08 8.60 -2.35
CA LEU A 137 -12.25 9.96 -2.88
C LEU A 137 -12.82 9.95 -4.30
N ALA A 138 -12.29 9.08 -5.18
CA ALA A 138 -12.74 8.95 -6.55
C ALA A 138 -14.15 8.35 -6.65
N ARG A 139 -14.48 7.32 -5.87
CA ARG A 139 -15.82 6.73 -5.86
C ARG A 139 -16.89 7.76 -5.51
N ASP A 140 -16.61 8.63 -4.55
CA ASP A 140 -17.59 9.58 -4.03
C ASP A 140 -17.66 10.88 -4.86
N ASN A 141 -16.56 11.28 -5.49
CA ASN A 141 -16.45 12.60 -6.13
C ASN A 141 -16.16 12.57 -7.64
N ALA A 142 -15.80 11.42 -8.22
CA ALA A 142 -15.47 11.38 -9.64
C ALA A 142 -16.70 11.64 -10.50
N ARG A 143 -16.49 12.37 -11.59
CA ARG A 143 -17.51 12.72 -12.58
C ARG A 143 -17.89 11.51 -13.43
N HIS A 144 -16.90 10.74 -13.90
CA HIS A 144 -17.13 9.64 -14.83
C HIS A 144 -17.48 8.34 -14.08
N LEU A 145 -18.55 7.68 -14.52
CA LEU A 145 -19.02 6.42 -13.91
C LEU A 145 -17.96 5.32 -13.98
N GLU A 146 -17.20 5.27 -15.07
CA GLU A 146 -16.11 4.29 -15.22
C GLU A 146 -15.03 4.48 -14.17
N ILE A 147 -14.73 5.72 -13.77
CA ILE A 147 -13.75 6.00 -12.71
C ILE A 147 -14.31 5.61 -11.35
N ARG A 148 -15.59 5.92 -11.08
CA ARG A 148 -16.24 5.47 -9.83
C ARG A 148 -16.28 3.95 -9.70
N ASN A 149 -16.56 3.25 -10.81
CA ASN A 149 -16.59 1.79 -10.84
C ASN A 149 -15.19 1.19 -10.66
N TRP A 150 -14.18 1.76 -11.31
CA TRP A 150 -12.79 1.34 -11.12
C TRP A 150 -12.35 1.54 -9.66
N ALA A 151 -12.64 2.72 -9.09
CA ALA A 151 -12.36 3.02 -7.70
C ALA A 151 -13.08 2.04 -6.75
N LYS A 152 -14.34 1.69 -7.02
CA LYS A 152 -15.06 0.66 -6.25
C LYS A 152 -14.33 -0.69 -6.29
N GLY A 153 -13.87 -1.13 -7.45
CA GLY A 153 -13.09 -2.37 -7.58
C GLY A 153 -11.82 -2.36 -6.72
N VAL A 154 -11.06 -1.25 -6.77
CA VAL A 154 -9.88 -1.06 -5.92
C VAL A 154 -10.22 -1.17 -4.43
N ILE A 155 -11.32 -0.56 -3.96
CA ILE A 155 -11.75 -0.66 -2.56
C ILE A 155 -12.07 -2.10 -2.19
N ASP A 156 -12.89 -2.77 -2.99
CA ASP A 156 -13.39 -4.12 -2.72
C ASP A 156 -12.23 -5.13 -2.64
N GLU A 157 -11.20 -4.96 -3.48
CA GLU A 157 -10.03 -5.84 -3.53
C GLU A 157 -8.99 -5.53 -2.45
N GLN A 158 -8.66 -4.26 -2.24
CA GLN A 158 -7.50 -3.89 -1.42
C GLN A 158 -7.83 -3.69 0.07
N ALA A 159 -9.05 -3.27 0.41
CA ALA A 159 -9.42 -3.05 1.81
C ALA A 159 -9.41 -4.32 2.68
N PRO A 160 -9.79 -5.52 2.19
CA PRO A 160 -9.62 -6.77 2.93
C PRO A 160 -8.15 -7.09 3.22
N LYS A 161 -7.25 -6.84 2.25
CA LYS A 161 -5.81 -7.12 2.40
C LYS A 161 -5.14 -6.28 3.47
N ILE A 162 -5.62 -5.05 3.70
CA ILE A 162 -5.14 -4.23 4.83
C ILE A 162 -5.45 -4.92 6.16
N THR A 163 -6.63 -5.54 6.29
CA THR A 163 -7.03 -6.24 7.52
C THR A 163 -6.15 -7.47 7.75
N GLU A 164 -5.95 -8.27 6.71
CA GLU A 164 -5.08 -9.45 6.73
C GLU A 164 -3.62 -9.09 7.11
N ILE A 165 -3.09 -7.99 6.56
CA ILE A 165 -1.76 -7.51 6.94
C ILE A 165 -1.69 -7.06 8.40
N GLN A 166 -2.75 -6.41 8.92
CA GLN A 166 -2.78 -6.00 10.33
C GLN A 166 -2.72 -7.21 11.27
N GLU A 167 -3.43 -8.29 10.93
CA GLU A 167 -3.39 -9.54 11.68
C GLU A 167 -1.98 -10.17 11.65
N LEU A 168 -1.36 -10.25 10.46
CA LEU A 168 0.01 -10.77 10.32
C LEU A 168 1.04 -9.94 11.08
N LEU A 169 0.91 -8.61 11.07
CA LEU A 169 1.82 -7.71 11.79
C LEU A 169 1.71 -7.82 13.32
N SER A 170 0.59 -8.29 13.86
CA SER A 170 0.46 -8.63 15.28
C SER A 170 1.18 -9.93 15.64
N ASN A 171 1.29 -10.86 14.68
CA ASN A 171 1.94 -12.16 14.88
C ASN A 171 3.45 -12.16 14.54
N ILE A 172 3.91 -11.18 13.77
CA ILE A 172 5.32 -11.02 13.37
C ILE A 172 5.87 -9.77 14.06
N PRO A 173 6.38 -9.89 15.30
CA PRO A 173 6.80 -8.73 16.07
C PRO A 173 8.13 -8.16 15.54
N PRO A 174 8.47 -6.89 15.84
CA PRO A 174 9.72 -6.28 15.37
C PRO A 174 10.95 -7.03 15.91
N ALA A 175 12.04 -7.09 15.14
CA ALA A 175 13.27 -7.80 15.53
C ALA A 175 13.86 -7.38 16.89
N SER A 176 13.50 -6.22 17.42
CA SER A 176 13.90 -5.73 18.76
C SER A 176 13.08 -6.28 19.93
N SER A 177 12.05 -7.09 19.71
CA SER A 177 11.19 -7.62 20.78
C SER A 177 11.52 -9.05 21.24
N THR A 178 12.55 -9.70 20.70
CA THR A 178 13.08 -10.93 21.30
C THR A 178 14.00 -10.55 22.45
N THR A 179 13.44 -10.18 23.61
CA THR A 179 14.20 -10.38 24.85
C THR A 179 14.40 -11.88 24.96
N PRO A 180 15.63 -12.42 24.94
CA PRO A 180 15.80 -13.82 25.29
C PRO A 180 15.31 -13.95 26.73
N THR A 181 14.21 -14.68 26.94
CA THR A 181 13.86 -15.16 28.27
C THR A 181 14.96 -16.11 28.68
N VAL A 182 16.02 -15.57 29.29
CA VAL A 182 16.98 -16.37 30.03
C VAL A 182 16.20 -16.92 31.21
N ILE A 183 15.70 -18.15 31.08
CA ILE A 183 15.21 -18.90 32.22
C ILE A 183 16.44 -19.18 33.08
N TYR A 184 16.71 -18.28 34.03
CA TYR A 184 17.67 -18.53 35.08
C TYR A 184 17.09 -19.67 35.93
N LYS A 185 17.60 -20.89 35.77
CA LYS A 185 17.49 -21.89 36.82
C LYS A 185 18.45 -21.43 37.92
N PRO A 186 17.99 -20.99 39.10
CA PRO A 186 18.91 -20.67 40.18
C PRO A 186 19.64 -21.96 40.58
N VAL A 187 20.97 -21.96 40.43
CA VAL A 187 21.82 -22.97 41.09
C VAL A 187 21.90 -22.55 42.57
N PRO A 188 21.52 -23.42 43.52
CA PRO A 188 21.64 -23.09 44.93
C PRO A 188 23.11 -22.82 45.29
N GLY A 189 23.41 -21.61 45.77
CA GLY A 189 24.72 -21.28 46.35
C GLY A 189 25.58 -20.24 45.62
N THR A 190 25.10 -19.60 44.55
CA THR A 190 25.84 -18.47 43.92
C THR A 190 25.23 -17.12 44.30
N PRO A 191 26.01 -16.13 44.77
CA PRO A 191 25.48 -14.79 45.06
C PRO A 191 24.94 -14.13 43.79
N ALA A 192 23.79 -13.47 43.88
CA ALA A 192 23.18 -12.76 42.77
C ALA A 192 24.12 -11.67 42.21
N PRO A 193 24.20 -11.47 40.88
CA PRO A 193 24.93 -10.36 40.31
C PRO A 193 24.31 -9.03 40.73
N LYS A 194 25.15 -8.04 41.04
CA LYS A 194 24.71 -6.69 41.42
C LYS A 194 23.95 -6.03 40.26
N PRO A 195 22.89 -5.24 40.53
CA PRO A 195 22.17 -4.52 39.49
C PRO A 195 23.10 -3.56 38.74
N ASN A 196 22.95 -3.49 37.42
CA ASN A 196 23.64 -2.50 36.59
C ASN A 196 23.21 -1.08 37.01
N PRO A 197 24.14 -0.09 37.06
CA PRO A 197 23.77 1.28 37.37
C PRO A 197 22.86 1.86 36.28
N GLN A 198 21.77 2.49 36.73
CA GLN A 198 20.82 3.20 35.88
C GLN A 198 21.52 4.39 35.19
N PRO A 199 21.28 4.65 33.90
CA PRO A 199 21.84 5.82 33.24
C PRO A 199 21.24 7.10 33.83
N SER A 200 22.10 8.04 34.22
CA SER A 200 21.73 9.37 34.73
C SER A 200 20.92 10.15 33.69
N GLN A 201 19.87 10.84 34.15
CA GLN A 201 19.11 11.82 33.36
C GLN A 201 19.93 13.07 33.07
#